data_AF-A0A0G4E8G0-F1
#
_entry.id   AF-A0A0G4E8G0-F1
#
_cell.length_a   1.000
_cell.length_b   1.000
_cell.length_c   1.000
_cell.angle_alpha   90.00
_cell.angle_beta   90.00
_cell.angle_gamma   90.00
#
_symmetry.space_group_name_H-M   'P 1'
#
loop_
_entity.id
_entity.type
_entity.pdbx_description
1 polymer ?
#
loop_
_entity_poly.entity_id
_entity_poly.type
_entity_poly.pdbx_seq_one_letter_code
_entity_poly.pdbx_strand_id
1 'polypeptide(L)' 'MGAVRRGFTAFLILMLVVVTAASGKDYAFHWGVALISLVMLFLADLMFFTEADFQFDPFYQNWAKRTDPNY' A
#
# COMPACT_ATOMS: atom_id res chain seq x y z
N MET A 1 4.12 -9.52 -6.36
CA MET A 1 4.86 -9.06 -5.15
C MET A 1 4.01 -8.19 -4.22
N GLY A 2 2.94 -7.54 -4.71
CA GLY A 2 2.08 -6.66 -3.93
C GLY A 2 1.36 -7.36 -2.77
N ALA A 3 0.93 -8.62 -2.94
CA ALA A 3 0.28 -9.37 -1.87
C ALA A 3 1.18 -9.58 -0.63
N VAL A 4 2.45 -9.93 -0.84
CA VAL A 4 3.43 -10.12 0.25
C VAL A 4 3.72 -8.80 0.95
N ARG A 5 3.98 -7.73 0.17
CA ARG A 5 4.19 -6.39 0.71
C ARG A 5 2.99 -5.94 1.55
N ARG A 6 1.77 -6.04 1.02
CA ARG A 6 0.54 -5.65 1.71
C ARG A 6 0.30 -6.47 2.98
N GLY A 7 0.56 -7.79 2.93
CA GLY A 7 0.49 -8.66 4.10
C GLY A 7 1.47 -8.24 5.19
N PHE A 8 2.71 -7.92 4.83
CA PHE A 8 3.71 -7.42 5.77
C PHE A 8 3.33 -6.06 6.35
N THR A 9 2.86 -5.11 5.53
CA THR A 9 2.42 -3.80 6.03
C THR A 9 1.23 -3.92 6.97
N ALA A 10 0.24 -4.79 6.66
CA ALA A 10 -0.90 -5.05 7.54
C ALA A 10 -0.46 -5.67 8.88
N PHE A 11 0.50 -6.59 8.86
CA PHE A 11 1.09 -7.15 10.08
C PHE A 11 1.76 -6.07 10.94
N LEU A 12 2.54 -5.17 10.34
CA LEU A 12 3.16 -4.05 11.04
C LEU A 12 2.14 -3.09 11.66
N ILE A 13 1.05 -2.78 10.94
CA ILE A 13 -0.06 -1.98 11.48
C ILE A 13 -0.63 -2.66 12.73
N LEU A 14 -0.92 -3.96 12.66
CA LEU A 14 -1.49 -4.71 13.78
C LEU A 14 -0.54 -4.74 14.98
N MET A 15 0.76 -4.95 14.75
CA MET A 15 1.77 -4.87 15.81
C MET A 15 1.81 -3.46 16.43
N LEU A 16 1.78 -2.42 15.62
CA LEU A 16 1.88 -1.04 16.08
C LEU A 16 0.63 -0.58 16.87
N VAL A 17 -0.55 -1.13 16.54
CA VAL A 17 -1.76 -0.99 17.37
C VAL A 17 -1.51 -1.54 18.78
N VAL A 18 -0.94 -2.74 18.89
CA VAL A 18 -0.63 -3.36 20.20
C VAL A 18 0.41 -2.53 20.95
N VAL A 19 1.47 -2.06 20.29
CA VAL A 19 2.48 -1.18 20.92
C VAL A 19 1.86 0.12 21.40
N THR A 20 1.00 0.76 20.61
CA THR A 20 0.33 2.01 20.98
C THR A 20 -0.59 1.81 22.18
N ALA A 21 -1.31 0.68 22.22
CA ALA A 21 -2.20 0.35 23.34
C ALA A 21 -1.45 -0.05 24.62
N ALA A 22 -0.30 -0.73 24.49
CA ALA A 22 0.55 -1.12 25.62
C ALA A 22 1.46 0.02 26.11
N SER A 23 1.56 1.11 25.35
CA SER A 23 2.40 2.27 25.66
C SER A 23 1.84 3.11 26.80
N GLY A 24 2.72 3.70 27.61
CA GLY A 24 2.36 4.72 28.59
C GLY A 24 1.75 5.98 27.92
N LYS A 25 0.98 6.76 28.69
CA LYS A 25 0.26 7.95 28.17
C LYS A 25 1.17 8.95 27.46
N ASP A 26 2.39 9.14 27.96
CA ASP A 26 3.36 10.09 27.42
C ASP A 26 3.86 9.70 26.02
N TYR A 27 3.82 8.40 25.71
CA TYR A 27 4.33 7.85 24.44
C TYR A 27 3.22 7.40 23.49
N ALA A 28 1.98 7.24 23.98
CA ALA A 28 0.86 6.75 23.17
C ALA A 28 0.59 7.65 21.96
N PHE A 29 0.72 8.98 22.13
CA PHE A 29 0.57 9.93 21.02
C PHE A 29 1.68 9.79 19.97
N HIS A 30 2.91 9.52 20.38
CA HIS A 30 4.04 9.32 19.46
C HIS A 30 3.83 8.08 18.59
N TRP A 31 3.41 6.97 19.21
CA TRP A 31 3.08 5.74 18.49
C TRP A 31 1.81 5.87 17.64
N GLY A 32 0.82 6.63 18.09
CA GLY A 32 -0.38 6.95 17.33
C GLY A 32 -0.09 7.69 16.02
N VAL A 33 0.84 8.66 16.02
CA VAL A 33 1.26 9.34 14.79
C VAL A 33 1.91 8.34 13.81
N ALA A 34 2.83 7.50 14.29
CA ALA A 34 3.46 6.48 13.46
C ALA A 34 2.42 5.50 12.87
N LEU A 35 1.43 5.10 13.67
CA LEU A 35 0.33 4.23 13.24
C LEU A 35 -0.50 4.87 12.13
N ILE A 36 -0.91 6.12 12.32
CA ILE A 36 -1.68 6.86 11.31
C ILE A 36 -0.89 7.00 10.01
N SER A 37 0.40 7.37 10.09
CA SER A 37 1.26 7.46 8.91
C SER A 37 1.36 6.13 8.16
N LEU A 38 1.52 5.02 8.87
CA LEU A 38 1.62 3.69 8.27
C LEU A 38 0.30 3.26 7.60
N VAL A 39 -0.85 3.58 8.22
CA VAL A 39 -2.17 3.33 7.64
C VAL A 39 -2.36 4.14 6.36
N MET A 40 -1.98 5.41 6.34
CA MET A 40 -2.09 6.25 5.14
C MET A 40 -1.22 5.72 3.99
N LEU A 41 0.00 5.26 4.29
CA LEU A 41 0.85 4.60 3.30
C LEU A 41 0.24 3.31 2.77
N PHE A 42 -0.39 2.51 3.64
CA PHE A 42 -1.07 1.29 3.24
C PHE A 42 -2.27 1.58 2.34
N LEU A 43 -3.06 2.62 2.64
CA LEU A 43 -4.15 3.07 1.77
C LEU A 43 -3.64 3.54 0.41
N ALA A 44 -2.56 4.31 0.39
CA ALA A 44 -1.91 4.71 -0.86
C ALA A 44 -1.45 3.48 -1.67
N ASP A 45 -0.92 2.45 -1.00
CA ASP A 45 -0.52 1.19 -1.65
C ASP A 45 -1.68 0.44 -2.32
N LEU A 46 -2.84 0.44 -1.64
CA LEU A 46 -4.05 -0.18 -2.16
C LEU A 46 -4.63 0.58 -3.36
N MET A 47 -4.56 1.92 -3.32
CA MET A 47 -5.18 2.80 -4.32
C MET A 47 -4.31 3.00 -5.57
N PHE A 48 -3.00 3.07 -5.42
CA PHE A 48 -2.11 3.52 -6.51
C PHE A 48 -1.13 2.44 -7.02
N PHE A 49 -0.95 1.35 -6.28
CA PHE A 49 0.05 0.33 -6.63
C PHE A 49 -0.60 -1.02 -6.92
N THR A 50 -1.40 -1.05 -7.97
CA THR A 50 -2.02 -2.24 -8.56
C THR A 50 -1.10 -2.86 -9.60
N GLU A 51 -0.90 -4.18 -9.57
CA GLU A 51 0.04 -4.87 -10.47
C GLU A 51 -0.38 -4.78 -11.96
N ALA A 52 -1.63 -4.38 -12.24
CA ALA A 52 -2.16 -4.23 -13.59
C ALA A 52 -1.85 -2.87 -14.23
N ASP A 53 -1.55 -1.83 -13.45
CA ASP A 53 -1.60 -0.44 -13.94
C ASP A 53 -0.28 0.06 -14.54
N PHE A 54 0.84 -0.65 -14.34
CA PHE A 54 2.12 -0.32 -14.97
C PHE A 54 2.57 -1.44 -15.91
N GLN A 55 1.98 -1.49 -17.11
CA GLN A 55 2.59 -2.20 -18.24
C GLN A 55 3.45 -1.21 -19.01
N PHE A 56 4.75 -1.17 -18.71
CA PHE A 56 5.71 -0.55 -19.63
C PHE A 56 5.79 -1.42 -20.89
N ASP A 57 5.07 -1.02 -21.94
CA ASP A 57 5.14 -1.64 -23.25
C ASP A 57 6.05 -0.80 -24.15
N PRO A 58 7.26 -1.27 -24.50
CA PRO A 58 8.15 -0.54 -25.41
C PRO A 58 7.57 -0.40 -26.82
N PHE A 59 6.51 -1.16 -27.17
CA PHE A 59 5.83 -1.09 -28.46
C PHE A 59 4.38 -0.70 -28.28
N TYR A 60 4.06 0.58 -28.52
CA TYR A 60 2.70 1.13 -28.43
C TYR A 60 1.62 0.32 -29.19
N GLN A 61 2.01 -0.37 -30.26
CA GLN A 61 1.13 -1.24 -31.04
C GLN A 61 0.51 -2.40 -30.22
N ASN A 62 1.26 -2.99 -29.29
CA ASN A 62 0.77 -4.10 -28.46
C ASN A 62 -0.20 -3.63 -27.39
N TRP A 63 0.04 -2.43 -26.83
CA TRP A 63 -0.88 -1.76 -25.93
C TRP A 63 -2.19 -1.38 -26.65
N ALA A 64 -2.10 -0.74 -27.81
CA ALA A 64 -3.28 -0.32 -28.60
C ALA A 64 -4.14 -1.53 -29.00
N LYS A 65 -3.51 -2.65 -29.36
CA LYS A 65 -4.20 -3.92 -29.68
C LYS A 65 -4.94 -4.58 -28.51
N ARG A 66 -4.58 -4.23 -27.27
CA ARG A 66 -5.22 -4.75 -26.05
C ARG A 66 -6.28 -3.81 -25.48
N THR A 67 -6.24 -2.53 -25.85
CA THR A 67 -7.03 -1.46 -25.22
C THR A 67 -7.98 -0.76 -26.17
N ASP A 68 -7.71 -0.77 -27.47
CA ASP A 68 -8.58 -0.22 -28.49
C ASP A 68 -9.48 -1.33 -29.07
N PRO A 69 -10.82 -1.26 -28.91
CA PRO A 69 -11.73 -2.23 -29.49
C PRO A 69 -11.76 -2.21 -31.03
N ASN A 70 -11.14 -1.22 -31.67
CA ASN A 70 -11.08 -1.08 -33.13
C ASN A 70 -9.68 -1.35 -33.74
N TYR A 71 -8.74 -1.92 -32.99
CA TYR A 71 -7.39 -2.22 -33.49
C TYR A 71 -7.34 -3.33 -34.55
#